data_AF-A0A4Q7BHK0-F1
#
_entry.id   AF-A0A4Q7BHK0-F1
#
_cell.length_a   1.000
_cell.length_b   1.000
_cell.length_c   1.000
_cell.angle_alpha   90.00
_cell.angle_beta   90.00
_cell.angle_gamma   90.00
#
_symmetry.space_group_name_H-M   'P 1'
#
loop_
_entity.id
_entity.type
_entity.pdbx_description
1 polymer ?
#
loop_
_entity_poly.entity_id
_entity_poly.type
_entity_poly.pdbx_seq_one_letter_code
_entity_poly.pdbx_strand_id
1 'polypeptide(L)' 'MKKYGVEIVDRPKIKPFKELDLTGIEGEKLVRLLTKKILIRHEKTFKRLADM' A
#
# COMPACT_ATOMS: atom_id res chain seq x y z
N MET A 1 -13.13 -28.87 34.72
CA MET A 1 -13.84 -28.30 33.55
C MET A 1 -13.29 -26.92 33.27
N LYS A 2 -12.80 -26.62 32.05
CA LYS A 2 -12.43 -25.24 31.68
C LYS A 2 -13.70 -24.38 31.77
N LYS A 3 -13.59 -23.15 32.28
CA LYS A 3 -14.67 -22.21 32.69
C LYS A 3 -15.86 -22.08 31.70
N TYR A 4 -15.68 -22.46 30.43
CA TYR A 4 -16.69 -22.32 29.37
C TYR A 4 -17.03 -23.63 28.65
N GLY A 5 -16.62 -24.81 29.13
CA GLY A 5 -16.96 -26.10 28.51
C GLY A 5 -16.34 -26.34 27.13
N VAL A 6 -15.38 -25.50 26.71
CA VAL A 6 -14.70 -25.61 25.41
C VAL A 6 -13.23 -25.99 25.61
N GLU A 7 -12.74 -26.88 24.75
CA GLU A 7 -11.32 -27.25 24.69
C GLU A 7 -10.52 -26.12 24.04
N ILE A 8 -9.48 -25.65 24.74
CA ILE A 8 -8.53 -24.70 24.17
C ILE A 8 -7.63 -25.49 23.24
N VAL A 9 -7.84 -25.31 21.93
CA VAL A 9 -6.97 -25.81 20.86
C VAL A 9 -5.89 -24.79 20.56
N ASP A 10 -4.66 -25.26 20.32
CA ASP A 10 -3.58 -24.39 19.87
C ASP A 10 -3.83 -24.00 18.40
N ARG A 11 -3.65 -22.70 18.10
CA ARG A 11 -3.95 -22.14 16.77
C ARG A 11 -2.65 -21.63 16.16
N PRO A 12 -2.38 -21.90 14.88
CA PRO A 12 -1.22 -21.33 14.22
C PRO A 12 -1.31 -19.79 14.21
N LYS A 13 -0.24 -19.14 14.66
CA LYS A 13 -0.12 -17.67 14.60
C LYS A 13 0.19 -17.26 13.16
N ILE A 14 -0.85 -16.96 12.39
CA ILE A 14 -0.69 -16.41 11.04
C ILE A 14 -0.24 -14.95 11.17
N LYS A 15 0.98 -14.65 10.72
CA LYS A 15 1.45 -13.26 10.61
C LYS A 15 0.87 -12.65 9.34
N PRO A 16 0.27 -11.46 9.39
CA PRO A 16 -0.16 -10.77 8.19
C PRO A 16 1.06 -10.40 7.35
N PHE A 17 1.03 -10.74 6.07
CA PHE A 17 2.01 -10.29 5.09
C PHE A 17 1.44 -9.06 4.36
N LYS A 18 2.21 -7.98 4.28
CA LYS A 18 1.85 -6.77 3.53
C LYS A 18 2.82 -6.64 2.38
N GLU A 19 2.30 -6.80 1.17
CA GLU A 19 3.04 -6.60 -0.07
C GLU A 19 2.38 -5.48 -0.87
N LEU A 20 3.21 -4.61 -1.45
CA LEU A 20 2.75 -3.59 -2.38
C LEU A 20 3.01 -4.09 -3.80
N ASP A 21 1.94 -4.55 -4.46
CA ASP A 21 2.00 -4.93 -5.87
C ASP A 21 1.53 -3.76 -6.75
N LEU A 22 2.41 -3.35 -7.68
CA LEU A 22 2.15 -2.27 -8.63
C LEU A 22 1.82 -2.77 -10.04
N THR A 23 1.83 -4.09 -10.27
CA THR A 23 1.67 -4.68 -11.61
C THR A 23 0.20 -4.76 -12.05
N GLY A 24 -0.72 -4.80 -11.10
CA GLY A 24 -2.16 -4.84 -11.37
C GLY A 24 -2.80 -3.47 -11.66
N ILE A 25 -4.08 -3.49 -12.04
CA ILE A 25 -4.88 -2.29 -12.35
C ILE A 25 -4.90 -1.29 -11.18
N GLU A 26 -5.00 -1.79 -9.94
CA GLU A 26 -4.97 -0.94 -8.75
C GLU A 26 -3.59 -0.31 -8.53
N GLY A 27 -2.52 -1.04 -8.86
CA GLY A 27 -1.15 -0.53 -8.89
C GLY A 27 -0.99 0.61 -9.90
N GLU A 28 -1.49 0.43 -11.12
CA GLU A 28 -1.48 1.46 -12.15
C GLU A 28 -2.22 2.74 -11.68
N LYS A 29 -3.42 2.58 -11.10
CA LYS A 29 -4.20 3.70 -10.54
C LYS A 29 -3.42 4.44 -9.45
N LEU A 30 -2.76 3.71 -8.56
CA LEU A 30 -1.93 4.27 -7.50
C LEU A 30 -0.79 5.13 -8.08
N VAL A 31 -0.05 4.57 -9.03
CA VAL A 31 1.06 5.26 -9.70
C VAL A 31 0.56 6.52 -10.38
N ARG A 32 -0.52 6.45 -11.17
CA ARG A 32 -1.10 7.62 -11.87
C ARG A 32 -1.51 8.72 -10.90
N LEU A 33 -2.15 8.36 -9.79
CA LEU A 33 -2.59 9.32 -8.77
C LEU A 33 -1.40 9.98 -8.06
N LEU A 34 -0.38 9.20 -7.70
CA LEU A 34 0.84 9.72 -7.07
C LEU A 34 1.62 10.63 -8.03
N THR A 35 1.80 10.22 -9.28
CA THR A 35 2.44 11.04 -10.31
C THR A 35 1.73 12.38 -10.48
N LYS A 36 0.38 12.37 -10.57
CA LYS A 36 -0.40 13.61 -10.67
C LYS A 36 -0.17 14.52 -9.46
N LYS A 37 -0.15 13.97 -8.24
CA LYS A 37 0.13 14.74 -7.02
C LYS A 37 1.53 15.35 -7.03
N ILE A 38 2.54 14.60 -7.49
CA ILE A 38 3.93 15.06 -7.58
C ILE A 38 4.04 16.22 -8.57
N LEU A 39 3.44 16.08 -9.76
CA LEU A 39 3.45 17.14 -10.78
C LEU A 39 2.82 18.43 -10.27
N ILE A 40 1.67 18.34 -9.58
CA ILE A 40 1.00 19.52 -8.98
C ILE A 40 1.86 20.13 -7.87
N ARG A 41 2.40 19.31 -6.97
CA ARG A 41 3.19 19.79 -5.83
C ARG A 41 4.48 20.49 -6.26
N HIS A 42 5.11 20.01 -7.32
CA HIS A 42 6.44 20.44 -7.77
C HIS A 42 6.43 21.11 -9.13
N GLU A 43 5.34 21.80 -9.49
CA GLU A 43 5.15 22.44 -10.80
C GLU A 43 6.35 23.32 -11.21
N LYS A 44 6.83 24.20 -10.31
CA LYS A 44 7.97 25.09 -10.59
C LYS A 44 9.27 24.33 -10.85
N THR A 45 9.48 23.20 -10.18
CA THR A 45 10.66 22.36 -10.38
C THR A 45 10.61 21.69 -11.74
N PHE A 46 9.46 21.12 -12.10
CA PHE A 46 9.29 20.50 -13.41
C PHE A 46 9.37 21.52 -14.55
N LYS A 47 8.85 22.75 -14.35
CA LYS A 47 9.00 23.83 -15.32
C LYS A 47 10.47 24.18 -15.55
N ARG A 48 11.25 24.37 -14.49
CA ARG A 48 12.70 24.62 -14.59
C ARG A 48 13.45 23.49 -15.30
N LEU A 49 13.09 22.24 -15.00
CA LEU A 49 13.71 21.06 -15.63
C LEU A 49 13.35 20.95 -17.12
N ALA A 50 12.16 21.41 -17.53
CA ALA A 50 11.77 21.41 -18.93
C ALA A 50 12.55 22.44 -19.77
N ASP A 51 13.05 23.49 -19.12
CA ASP A 51 13.86 24.55 -19.73
C ASP A 51 15.38 24.27 -19.68
N MET A 52 15.81 23.14 -19.07
CA MET A 52 17.22 22.69 -19.01
C MET A 52 17.57 21.76 -20.16
#